data_AF-A0A031LHP3-F1
#
_entry.id   AF-A0A031LHP3-F1
#
_cell.length_a   1.000
_cell.length_b   1.000
_cell.length_c   1.000
_cell.angle_alpha   90.00
_cell.angle_beta   90.00
_cell.angle_gamma   90.00
#
_symmetry.space_group_name_H-M   'P 1'
#
loop_
_entity.id
_entity.type
_entity.pdbx_description
1 polymer ?
#
loop_
_entity_poly.entity_id
_entity_poly.type
_entity_poly.pdbx_seq_one_letter_code
_entity_poly.pdbx_strand_id
1 'polypeptide(L)'
;MLLSLLVLNVFIMFCSWLLVTYNRRAGLVDVAWSFNIALNVIIAAWVMETAPLLVRMFLGIASGIWFLRLTWHLLRRYANETQEDTRYANMRRAMGDYQHLGFLAFFMFQAGLVVLFSYPMLELLNIPAQQWNDWTTPTVLVAGIIMLLALIGESVADQQLFRFKLNPHNTGKTMDRGLWKYSRHPNYFFEWLHWFAYPVLGLAAGIYELWLYPLLMWLFLYYITGIPFSEQQALANRGDNYKDYQQRTSMFIPWPPKE
;
A
#
# COMPACT_ATOMS: atom_id res chain seq x y z
N MET A 1 -18.39 -10.59 -11.51
CA MET A 1 -17.32 -9.57 -11.42
C MET A 1 -16.09 -10.08 -10.68
N LEU A 2 -16.20 -10.49 -9.40
CA LEU A 2 -15.05 -10.90 -8.58
C LEU A 2 -14.17 -11.98 -9.24
N LEU A 3 -14.77 -13.04 -9.81
CA LEU A 3 -14.03 -14.09 -10.52
C LEU A 3 -13.27 -13.54 -11.74
N SER A 4 -13.89 -12.65 -12.51
CA SER A 4 -13.27 -12.04 -13.69
C SER A 4 -12.06 -11.17 -13.29
N LEU A 5 -12.20 -10.40 -12.21
CA LEU A 5 -11.09 -9.62 -11.65
C LEU A 5 -9.99 -10.52 -11.08
N LEU A 6 -10.33 -11.64 -10.44
CA LEU A 6 -9.35 -12.62 -9.97
C LEU A 6 -8.57 -13.25 -11.14
N VAL A 7 -9.25 -13.63 -12.21
CA VAL A 7 -8.60 -14.17 -13.42
C VAL A 7 -7.65 -13.14 -14.02
N LEU A 8 -8.06 -11.87 -14.08
CA LEU A 8 -7.21 -10.76 -14.53
C LEU A 8 -5.97 -10.58 -13.63
N ASN A 9 -6.16 -10.59 -12.31
CA ASN A 9 -5.08 -10.50 -11.33
C ASN A 9 -4.08 -11.65 -11.49
N VAL A 10 -4.57 -12.89 -11.59
CA VAL A 10 -3.76 -14.09 -11.79
C VAL A 10 -2.98 -13.99 -13.10
N PHE A 11 -3.62 -13.55 -14.19
CA PHE A 11 -2.96 -13.36 -15.47
C PHE A 11 -1.82 -12.34 -15.39
N ILE A 12 -2.05 -11.16 -14.78
CA ILE A 12 -1.02 -10.13 -14.62
C ILE A 12 0.12 -10.61 -13.72
N MET A 13 -0.20 -11.29 -12.62
CA MET A 13 0.81 -11.86 -11.71
C MET A 13 1.63 -12.97 -12.39
N PHE A 14 0.99 -13.80 -13.20
CA PHE A 14 1.66 -14.86 -13.96
C PHE A 14 2.62 -14.27 -15.01
N CYS A 15 2.17 -13.29 -15.78
CA CYS A 15 3.02 -12.55 -16.72
C CYS A 15 4.20 -11.86 -16.01
N SER A 16 3.95 -11.26 -14.85
CA SER A 16 5.00 -10.63 -14.04
C SER A 16 6.02 -11.66 -13.52
N TRP A 17 5.57 -12.84 -13.09
CA TRP A 17 6.44 -13.94 -12.69
C TRP A 17 7.32 -14.45 -13.85
N LEU A 18 6.78 -14.55 -15.07
CA LEU A 18 7.56 -14.91 -16.26
C LEU A 18 8.71 -13.91 -16.50
N LEU A 19 8.41 -12.61 -16.41
CA LEU A 19 9.43 -11.57 -16.53
C LEU A 19 10.50 -11.66 -15.44
N VAL A 20 10.09 -11.91 -14.19
CA VAL A 20 11.00 -12.07 -13.05
C VAL A 20 11.86 -13.32 -13.16
N THR A 21 11.34 -14.39 -13.74
CA THR A 21 12.11 -15.61 -14.01
C THR A 21 13.29 -15.33 -14.93
N TYR A 22 13.13 -14.41 -15.88
CA TYR A 22 14.21 -14.00 -16.79
C TYR A 22 15.15 -12.96 -16.16
N ASN A 23 14.60 -11.89 -15.56
CA ASN A 23 15.40 -10.75 -15.12
C ASN A 23 15.91 -10.82 -13.67
N ARG A 24 15.46 -11.83 -12.89
CA ARG A 24 15.81 -12.07 -11.48
C ARG A 24 15.58 -10.88 -10.52
N ARG A 25 14.66 -9.97 -10.84
CA ARG A 25 14.29 -8.83 -9.99
C ARG A 25 12.85 -9.00 -9.52
N ALA A 26 12.64 -9.71 -8.42
CA ALA A 26 11.27 -9.98 -7.95
C ALA A 26 10.53 -8.75 -7.40
N GLY A 27 11.17 -7.58 -7.29
CA GLY A 27 10.54 -6.31 -6.93
C GLY A 27 9.33 -5.93 -7.80
N LEU A 28 9.24 -6.48 -9.03
CA LEU A 28 8.10 -6.29 -9.93
C LEU A 28 6.76 -6.75 -9.31
N VAL A 29 6.79 -7.70 -8.37
CA VAL A 29 5.58 -8.19 -7.69
C VAL A 29 4.83 -7.10 -6.93
N ASP A 30 5.55 -6.16 -6.30
CA ASP A 30 4.95 -5.06 -5.54
C ASP A 30 4.23 -4.10 -6.51
N VAL A 31 4.85 -3.84 -7.67
CA VAL A 31 4.30 -2.99 -8.74
C VAL A 31 3.04 -3.63 -9.31
N ALA A 32 3.11 -4.92 -9.64
CA ALA A 32 1.97 -5.67 -10.17
C ALA A 32 0.82 -5.72 -9.15
N TRP A 33 1.13 -5.87 -7.85
CA TRP A 33 0.12 -5.89 -6.80
C TRP A 33 -0.66 -4.58 -6.73
N SER A 34 0.01 -3.43 -6.62
CA SER A 34 -0.69 -2.13 -6.54
C SER A 34 -1.41 -1.79 -7.85
N PHE A 35 -0.82 -2.17 -8.99
CA PHE A 35 -1.42 -1.95 -10.31
C PHE A 35 -2.73 -2.72 -10.47
N ASN A 36 -2.76 -3.98 -10.03
CA ASN A 36 -3.99 -4.78 -10.10
C ASN A 36 -5.09 -4.20 -9.20
N ILE A 37 -4.78 -3.68 -8.00
CA ILE A 37 -5.80 -3.03 -7.17
C ILE A 37 -6.37 -1.79 -7.87
N ALA A 38 -5.50 -0.95 -8.46
CA ALA A 38 -5.94 0.21 -9.25
C ALA A 38 -6.86 -0.21 -10.40
N LEU A 39 -6.48 -1.25 -11.14
CA LEU A 39 -7.26 -1.75 -12.27
C LEU A 39 -8.61 -2.32 -11.81
N ASN A 40 -8.62 -3.08 -10.72
CA ASN A 40 -9.84 -3.64 -10.15
C ASN A 40 -10.84 -2.57 -9.76
N VAL A 41 -10.40 -1.53 -9.01
CA VAL A 41 -11.33 -0.47 -8.58
C VAL A 41 -11.82 0.38 -9.75
N ILE A 42 -10.95 0.70 -10.73
CA ILE A 42 -11.33 1.50 -11.91
C ILE A 42 -12.32 0.73 -12.79
N ILE A 43 -12.02 -0.54 -13.11
CA ILE A 43 -12.91 -1.39 -13.92
C ILE A 43 -14.24 -1.60 -13.20
N ALA A 44 -14.20 -1.94 -11.90
CA ALA A 44 -15.42 -2.18 -11.13
C ALA A 44 -16.29 -0.92 -11.06
N ALA A 45 -15.71 0.25 -10.78
CA ALA A 45 -16.45 1.50 -10.72
C ALA A 45 -17.09 1.89 -12.07
N TRP A 46 -16.41 1.56 -13.17
CA TRP A 46 -16.92 1.78 -14.52
C TRP A 46 -18.07 0.82 -14.88
N VAL A 47 -17.86 -0.49 -14.68
CA VAL A 47 -18.77 -1.54 -15.15
C VAL A 47 -19.96 -1.78 -14.21
N MET A 48 -19.77 -1.64 -12.90
CA MET A 48 -20.84 -1.87 -11.92
C MET A 48 -21.73 -0.64 -11.80
N GLU A 49 -23.01 -0.79 -12.14
CA GLU A 49 -24.00 0.30 -12.08
C GLU A 49 -24.90 0.27 -10.85
N THR A 50 -24.57 -0.56 -9.87
CA THR A 50 -25.36 -0.84 -8.66
C THR A 50 -25.34 0.30 -7.64
N ALA A 51 -24.15 0.83 -7.32
CA ALA A 51 -23.99 1.92 -6.36
C ALA A 51 -24.31 3.30 -6.97
N PRO A 52 -24.63 4.32 -6.15
CA PRO A 52 -24.86 5.68 -6.62
C PRO A 52 -23.68 6.22 -7.43
N LEU A 53 -23.97 7.00 -8.47
CA LEU A 53 -22.94 7.56 -9.37
C LEU A 53 -21.84 8.31 -8.61
N LEU A 54 -22.20 9.07 -7.58
CA LEU A 54 -21.24 9.78 -6.73
C LEU A 54 -20.22 8.84 -6.09
N VAL A 55 -20.67 7.71 -5.53
CA VAL A 55 -19.81 6.70 -4.89
C VAL A 55 -18.92 6.02 -5.92
N ARG A 56 -19.50 5.64 -7.07
CA ARG A 56 -18.76 5.03 -8.19
C ARG A 56 -17.64 5.94 -8.68
N MET A 57 -17.95 7.22 -8.94
CA MET A 57 -16.96 8.20 -9.37
C MET A 57 -15.89 8.44 -8.30
N PHE A 58 -16.29 8.55 -7.03
CA PHE A 58 -15.35 8.73 -5.93
C PHE A 58 -14.38 7.55 -5.83
N LEU A 59 -14.87 6.31 -5.77
CA LEU A 59 -14.01 5.12 -5.66
C LEU A 59 -13.14 4.95 -6.91
N GLY A 60 -13.72 5.03 -8.11
CA GLY A 60 -12.98 4.87 -9.36
C GLY A 60 -11.88 5.91 -9.57
N ILE A 61 -12.15 7.18 -9.23
CA ILE A 61 -11.19 8.27 -9.43
C ILE A 61 -10.24 8.40 -8.23
N ALA A 62 -10.75 8.61 -7.02
CA ALA A 62 -9.91 8.88 -5.86
C ALA A 62 -9.07 7.66 -5.46
N SER A 63 -9.66 6.46 -5.41
CA SER A 63 -8.90 5.24 -5.10
C SER A 63 -8.03 4.82 -6.29
N GLY A 64 -8.51 5.02 -7.52
CA GLY A 64 -7.71 4.82 -8.73
C GLY A 64 -6.42 5.66 -8.70
N ILE A 65 -6.53 6.97 -8.42
CA ILE A 65 -5.38 7.87 -8.26
C ILE A 65 -4.44 7.38 -7.15
N TRP A 66 -4.97 6.96 -6.01
CA TRP A 66 -4.17 6.45 -4.89
C TRP A 66 -3.26 5.27 -5.30
N PHE A 67 -3.87 4.22 -5.86
CA PHE A 67 -3.14 3.00 -6.21
C PHE A 67 -2.28 3.16 -7.47
N LEU A 68 -2.66 4.02 -8.42
CA LEU A 68 -1.81 4.37 -9.55
C LEU A 68 -0.57 5.16 -9.11
N ARG A 69 -0.72 6.08 -8.15
CA ARG A 69 0.42 6.78 -7.54
C ARG A 69 1.35 5.80 -6.82
N LEU A 70 0.80 4.87 -6.03
CA LEU A 70 1.59 3.82 -5.38
C LEU A 70 2.34 2.96 -6.40
N THR A 71 1.65 2.54 -7.47
CA THR A 71 2.24 1.80 -8.59
C THR A 71 3.39 2.57 -9.22
N TRP A 72 3.22 3.85 -9.47
CA TRP A 72 4.24 4.71 -10.04
C TRP A 72 5.46 4.86 -9.13
N HIS A 73 5.24 5.03 -7.83
CA HIS A 73 6.32 5.06 -6.84
C HIS A 73 7.13 3.77 -6.85
N LEU A 74 6.45 2.62 -6.80
CA LEU A 74 7.09 1.30 -6.81
C LEU A 74 7.80 1.00 -8.14
N LEU A 75 7.20 1.40 -9.26
CA LEU A 75 7.79 1.24 -10.58
C LEU A 75 9.07 2.07 -10.74
N ARG A 76 9.07 3.32 -10.26
CA ARG A 76 10.28 4.16 -10.22
C ARG A 76 11.37 3.55 -9.35
N ARG A 77 11.00 2.95 -8.20
CA ARG A 77 11.97 2.23 -7.36
C ARG A 77 12.55 1.05 -8.11
N TYR A 78 11.71 0.18 -8.65
CA TYR A 78 12.08 -1.00 -9.43
C TYR A 78 12.95 -0.67 -10.64
N ALA A 79 12.64 0.40 -11.38
CA ALA A 79 13.43 0.83 -12.54
C ALA A 79 14.85 1.27 -12.16
N ASN A 80 15.02 1.82 -10.96
CA ASN A 80 16.31 2.27 -10.43
C ASN A 80 17.05 1.17 -9.63
N GLU A 81 16.46 -0.02 -9.46
CA GLU A 81 17.10 -1.15 -8.78
C GLU A 81 18.21 -1.75 -9.66
N THR A 82 19.46 -1.62 -9.20
CA THR A 82 20.64 -2.23 -9.82
C THR A 82 20.90 -3.66 -9.32
N GLN A 83 20.38 -3.99 -8.12
CA GLN A 83 20.42 -5.31 -7.52
C GLN A 83 19.03 -5.69 -7.01
N GLU A 84 18.74 -6.99 -6.90
CA GLU A 84 17.47 -7.47 -6.34
C GLU A 84 17.33 -7.00 -4.89
N ASP A 85 16.13 -6.50 -4.55
CA ASP A 85 15.78 -6.12 -3.17
C ASP A 85 16.16 -7.25 -2.20
N THR A 86 16.81 -6.87 -1.09
CA THR A 86 17.32 -7.80 -0.08
C THR A 86 16.26 -8.78 0.44
N ARG A 87 15.00 -8.36 0.58
CA ARG A 87 13.87 -9.23 0.98
C ARG A 87 13.69 -10.37 -0.01
N TYR A 88 13.66 -10.05 -1.30
CA TYR A 88 13.45 -11.03 -2.35
C TYR A 88 14.69 -11.87 -2.61
N ALA A 89 15.89 -11.30 -2.50
CA ALA A 89 17.14 -12.04 -2.57
C ALA A 89 17.24 -13.07 -1.43
N ASN A 90 16.85 -12.71 -0.21
CA ASN A 90 16.80 -13.62 0.93
C ASN A 90 15.77 -14.73 0.71
N MET A 91 14.58 -14.39 0.21
CA MET A 91 13.54 -15.37 -0.12
C MET A 91 14.01 -16.35 -1.20
N ARG A 92 14.69 -15.86 -2.24
CA ARG A 92 15.29 -16.68 -3.30
C ARG A 92 16.31 -17.66 -2.73
N ARG A 93 17.21 -17.20 -1.86
CA ARG A 93 18.20 -18.06 -1.19
C ARG A 93 17.53 -19.13 -0.33
N ALA A 94 16.46 -18.77 0.39
CA ALA A 94 15.70 -19.71 1.22
C ALA A 94 14.97 -20.78 0.39
N MET A 95 14.49 -20.44 -0.81
CA MET A 95 13.80 -21.39 -1.70
C MET A 95 14.76 -22.37 -2.41
N GLY A 96 16.04 -22.02 -2.57
CA GLY A 96 17.04 -22.87 -3.22
C GLY A 96 16.62 -23.31 -4.63
N ASP A 97 16.68 -24.62 -4.88
CA ASP A 97 16.35 -25.22 -6.18
C ASP A 97 14.87 -25.02 -6.58
N TYR A 98 13.99 -24.84 -5.59
CA TYR A 98 12.56 -24.62 -5.82
C TYR A 98 12.20 -23.15 -6.08
N GLN A 99 13.17 -22.26 -6.29
CA GLN A 99 12.92 -20.82 -6.46
C GLN A 99 11.86 -20.50 -7.52
N HIS A 100 11.83 -21.19 -8.66
CA HIS A 100 10.86 -20.89 -9.72
C HIS A 100 9.42 -21.16 -9.27
N LEU A 101 9.19 -22.34 -8.69
CA LEU A 101 7.88 -22.74 -8.16
C LEU A 101 7.50 -21.93 -6.92
N GLY A 102 8.46 -21.64 -6.05
CA GLY A 102 8.28 -20.82 -4.85
C GLY A 102 7.87 -19.38 -5.20
N PHE A 103 8.53 -18.76 -6.18
CA PHE A 103 8.11 -17.45 -6.67
C PHE A 103 6.77 -17.52 -7.42
N LEU A 104 6.47 -18.59 -8.15
CA LEU A 104 5.14 -18.73 -8.76
C LEU A 104 4.05 -18.73 -7.69
N ALA A 105 4.20 -19.57 -6.67
CA ALA A 105 3.28 -19.64 -5.54
C ALA A 105 3.16 -18.28 -4.82
N PHE A 106 4.28 -17.58 -4.62
CA PHE A 106 4.30 -16.24 -4.03
C PHE A 106 3.52 -15.22 -4.87
N PHE A 107 3.71 -15.18 -6.18
CA PHE A 107 2.97 -14.27 -7.07
C PHE A 107 1.47 -14.61 -7.12
N MET A 108 1.09 -15.89 -7.09
CA MET A 108 -0.31 -16.30 -7.03
C MET A 108 -0.95 -15.95 -5.67
N PHE A 109 -0.20 -16.08 -4.58
CA PHE A 109 -0.64 -15.60 -3.27
C PHE A 109 -0.87 -14.09 -3.27
N GLN A 110 0.00 -13.32 -3.93
CA GLN A 110 -0.18 -11.87 -4.10
C GLN A 110 -1.44 -11.55 -4.92
N ALA A 111 -1.81 -12.34 -5.93
CA ALA A 111 -3.08 -12.17 -6.65
C ALA A 111 -4.29 -12.32 -5.71
N GLY A 112 -4.23 -13.23 -4.73
CA GLY A 112 -5.24 -13.36 -3.68
C GLY A 112 -5.29 -12.14 -2.76
N LEU A 113 -4.13 -11.61 -2.35
CA LEU A 113 -4.05 -10.39 -1.56
C LEU A 113 -4.61 -9.17 -2.31
N VAL A 114 -4.42 -9.08 -3.62
CA VAL A 114 -5.06 -8.02 -4.43
C VAL A 114 -6.57 -8.09 -4.27
N VAL A 115 -7.19 -9.28 -4.33
CA VAL A 115 -8.64 -9.42 -4.13
C VAL A 115 -9.04 -9.01 -2.73
N LEU A 116 -8.32 -9.48 -1.71
CA LEU A 116 -8.56 -9.12 -0.31
C LEU A 116 -8.59 -7.60 -0.13
N PHE A 117 -7.59 -6.89 -0.64
CA PHE A 117 -7.45 -5.44 -0.49
C PHE A 117 -8.29 -4.62 -1.51
N SER A 118 -8.77 -5.24 -2.59
CA SER A 118 -9.78 -4.63 -3.48
C SER A 118 -11.19 -4.72 -2.91
N TYR A 119 -11.46 -5.74 -2.08
CA TYR A 119 -12.78 -6.07 -1.57
C TYR A 119 -13.58 -4.90 -0.95
N PRO A 120 -13.02 -4.01 -0.08
CA PRO A 120 -13.85 -2.97 0.53
C PRO A 120 -14.43 -2.01 -0.51
N MET A 121 -13.69 -1.74 -1.59
CA MET A 121 -14.18 -0.94 -2.71
C MET A 121 -15.20 -1.71 -3.54
N LEU A 122 -14.95 -3.00 -3.82
CA LEU A 122 -15.88 -3.85 -4.58
C LEU A 122 -17.21 -4.04 -3.86
N GLU A 123 -17.18 -4.21 -2.54
CA GLU A 123 -18.37 -4.33 -1.69
C GLU A 123 -19.19 -3.05 -1.77
N LEU A 124 -18.57 -1.89 -1.53
CA LEU A 124 -19.24 -0.58 -1.63
C LEU A 124 -19.85 -0.35 -3.02
N LEU A 125 -19.18 -0.78 -4.09
CA LEU A 125 -19.69 -0.67 -5.46
C LEU A 125 -20.87 -1.62 -5.72
N ASN A 126 -20.95 -2.75 -5.03
CA ASN A 126 -22.00 -3.76 -5.22
C ASN A 126 -23.31 -3.45 -4.48
N ILE A 127 -23.29 -2.50 -3.54
CA ILE A 127 -24.48 -2.15 -2.75
C ILE A 127 -25.48 -1.37 -3.62
N PRO A 128 -26.76 -1.82 -3.70
CA PRO A 128 -27.78 -1.12 -4.46
C PRO A 128 -28.02 0.31 -3.99
N ALA A 129 -28.22 1.24 -4.92
CA ALA A 129 -28.45 2.66 -4.62
C ALA A 129 -29.58 2.93 -3.59
N GLN A 130 -30.56 2.04 -3.48
CA GLN A 130 -31.67 2.15 -2.52
C GLN A 130 -31.27 1.92 -1.06
N GLN A 131 -30.15 1.24 -0.82
CA GLN A 131 -29.62 1.00 0.53
C GLN A 131 -28.77 2.18 1.04
N TRP A 132 -28.34 3.06 0.15
CA TRP A 132 -27.63 4.28 0.49
C TRP A 132 -28.61 5.33 1.01
N ASN A 133 -28.28 5.96 2.14
CA ASN A 133 -29.14 6.96 2.80
C ASN A 133 -28.63 8.40 2.61
N ASP A 134 -29.31 9.37 3.24
CA ASP A 134 -28.99 10.80 3.13
C ASP A 134 -27.57 11.18 3.59
N TRP A 135 -26.88 10.30 4.32
CA TRP A 135 -25.48 10.47 4.73
C TRP A 135 -24.47 10.14 3.63
N THR A 136 -24.90 9.71 2.44
CA THR A 136 -24.00 9.37 1.32
C THR A 136 -23.07 10.53 0.95
N THR A 137 -23.61 11.72 0.72
CA THR A 137 -22.80 12.88 0.36
C THR A 137 -21.84 13.30 1.50
N PRO A 138 -22.30 13.45 2.77
CA PRO A 138 -21.40 13.69 3.90
C PRO A 138 -20.27 12.67 4.04
N THR A 139 -20.58 11.36 3.95
CA THR A 139 -19.56 10.31 4.10
C THR A 139 -18.55 10.33 2.96
N VAL A 140 -18.97 10.62 1.72
CA VAL A 140 -18.06 10.81 0.57
C VAL A 140 -17.13 12.00 0.80
N LEU A 141 -17.62 13.12 1.34
CA LEU A 141 -16.79 14.27 1.66
C LEU A 141 -15.76 13.95 2.74
N VAL A 142 -16.16 13.28 3.82
CA VAL A 142 -15.25 12.89 4.91
C VAL A 142 -14.21 11.88 4.40
N ALA A 143 -14.62 10.88 3.64
CA ALA A 143 -13.72 9.91 3.01
C ALA A 143 -12.72 10.62 2.08
N GLY A 144 -13.17 11.58 1.28
CA GLY A 144 -12.32 12.42 0.43
C GLY A 144 -11.29 13.23 1.22
N ILE A 145 -11.69 13.81 2.36
CA ILE A 145 -10.76 14.53 3.25
C ILE A 145 -9.72 13.57 3.83
N ILE A 146 -10.13 12.38 4.28
CA ILE A 146 -9.20 11.34 4.78
C ILE A 146 -8.18 10.98 3.71
N MET A 147 -8.62 10.66 2.50
CA MET A 147 -7.73 10.30 1.39
C MET A 147 -6.81 11.45 0.99
N LEU A 148 -7.30 12.69 1.00
CA LEU A 148 -6.49 13.86 0.68
C LEU A 148 -5.40 14.10 1.74
N LEU A 149 -5.75 14.02 3.03
CA LEU A 149 -4.79 14.15 4.13
C LEU A 149 -3.75 13.04 4.10
N ALA A 150 -4.18 11.81 3.85
CA ALA A 150 -3.29 10.66 3.65
C ALA A 150 -2.33 10.90 2.47
N LEU A 151 -2.85 11.39 1.34
CA LEU A 151 -2.06 11.61 0.13
C LEU A 151 -1.00 12.70 0.35
N ILE A 152 -1.39 13.80 0.98
CA ILE A 152 -0.49 14.91 1.33
C ILE A 152 0.56 14.42 2.32
N GLY A 153 0.13 13.75 3.40
CA GLY A 153 1.02 13.29 4.45
C GLY A 153 2.07 12.31 3.94
N GLU A 154 1.66 11.32 3.15
CA GLU A 154 2.57 10.35 2.53
C GLU A 154 3.52 11.03 1.54
N SER A 155 3.00 11.89 0.67
CA SER A 155 3.81 12.62 -0.31
C SER A 155 4.86 13.50 0.36
N VAL A 156 4.51 14.17 1.46
CA VAL A 156 5.45 15.00 2.24
C VAL A 156 6.48 14.12 2.93
N ALA A 157 6.08 13.01 3.55
CA ALA A 157 6.99 12.08 4.21
C ALA A 157 8.03 11.50 3.22
N ASP A 158 7.58 11.05 2.06
CA ASP A 158 8.44 10.50 1.01
C ASP A 158 9.37 11.57 0.42
N GLN A 159 8.87 12.78 0.15
CA GLN A 159 9.70 13.88 -0.35
C GLN A 159 10.77 14.30 0.65
N GLN A 160 10.43 14.34 1.95
CA GLN A 160 11.39 14.61 3.03
C GLN A 160 12.51 13.57 3.03
N LEU A 161 12.16 12.28 2.96
CA LEU A 161 13.15 11.20 2.94
C LEU A 161 13.99 11.20 1.65
N PHE A 162 13.37 11.46 0.51
CA PHE A 162 14.05 11.53 -0.78
C PHE A 162 15.10 12.64 -0.80
N ARG A 163 14.72 13.87 -0.41
CA ARG A 163 15.65 15.00 -0.31
C ARG A 163 16.77 14.75 0.70
N PHE A 164 16.46 14.08 1.81
CA PHE A 164 17.48 13.68 2.79
C PHE A 164 18.51 12.73 2.18
N LYS A 165 18.07 11.70 1.44
CA LYS A 165 18.95 10.71 0.79
C LYS A 165 19.79 11.30 -0.34
N LEU A 166 19.32 12.34 -1.03
CA LEU A 166 20.06 13.00 -2.10
C LEU A 166 21.28 13.80 -1.61
N ASN A 167 21.33 14.18 -0.33
CA ASN A 167 22.45 14.96 0.20
C ASN A 167 23.59 14.01 0.67
N PRO A 168 24.78 14.06 0.06
CA PRO A 168 25.90 13.19 0.44
C PRO A 168 26.33 13.30 1.91
N HIS A 169 26.11 14.46 2.54
CA HIS A 169 26.44 14.70 3.96
C HIS A 169 25.57 13.91 4.94
N ASN A 170 24.51 13.28 4.44
CA ASN A 170 23.59 12.44 5.20
C ASN A 170 23.90 10.94 5.10
N THR A 171 24.97 10.57 4.38
CA THR A 171 25.42 9.18 4.30
C THR A 171 25.65 8.62 5.72
N GLY A 172 25.03 7.48 6.03
CA GLY A 172 25.09 6.85 7.35
C GLY A 172 24.21 7.48 8.44
N LYS A 173 23.51 8.59 8.16
CA LYS A 173 22.61 9.26 9.12
C LYS A 173 21.15 8.84 8.93
N THR A 174 20.38 8.96 9.99
CA THR A 174 18.93 8.73 10.00
C THR A 174 18.18 10.04 9.83
N MET A 175 17.12 10.03 9.03
CA MET A 175 16.23 11.18 8.89
C MET A 175 15.34 11.27 10.12
N ASP A 176 15.58 12.26 10.98
CA ASP A 176 14.87 12.48 12.25
C ASP A 176 14.17 13.85 12.30
N ARG A 177 13.91 14.44 11.12
CA ARG A 177 13.32 15.79 10.95
C ARG A 177 11.96 15.73 10.27
N GLY A 178 11.19 16.81 10.39
CA GLY A 178 9.86 16.90 9.77
C GLY A 178 8.91 15.84 10.33
N LEU A 179 8.20 15.11 9.47
CA LEU A 179 7.30 14.04 9.89
C LEU A 179 8.05 12.86 10.50
N TRP A 180 9.28 12.63 10.05
CA TRP A 180 10.16 11.58 10.57
C TRP A 180 10.64 11.86 12.00
N LYS A 181 10.46 13.08 12.53
CA LYS A 181 10.69 13.35 13.96
C LYS A 181 9.66 12.64 14.85
N TYR A 182 8.42 12.55 14.36
CA TYR A 182 7.26 12.10 15.15
C TYR A 182 6.95 10.61 14.97
N SER A 183 7.32 10.05 13.82
CA SER A 183 7.16 8.62 13.54
C SER A 183 8.37 8.14 12.75
N ARG A 184 8.81 6.90 12.98
CA ARG A 184 9.83 6.22 12.18
C ARG A 184 9.32 5.81 10.81
N HIS A 185 8.01 5.72 10.65
CA HIS A 185 7.36 5.31 9.40
C HIS A 185 6.12 6.18 9.13
N PRO A 186 6.28 7.51 8.97
CA PRO A 186 5.14 8.41 8.79
C PRO A 186 4.42 8.14 7.47
N ASN A 187 5.13 7.73 6.41
CA ASN A 187 4.51 7.33 5.15
C ASN A 187 3.59 6.12 5.30
N TYR A 188 3.97 5.11 6.08
CA TYR A 188 3.10 3.96 6.37
C TYR A 188 1.91 4.32 7.25
N PHE A 189 2.04 5.29 8.15
CA PHE A 189 0.90 5.80 8.90
C PHE A 189 -0.14 6.43 7.97
N PHE A 190 0.30 7.21 6.98
CA PHE A 190 -0.62 7.82 6.01
C PHE A 190 -1.19 6.80 5.02
N GLU A 191 -0.41 5.79 4.61
CA GLU A 191 -0.95 4.64 3.87
C GLU A 191 -2.06 3.95 4.68
N TRP A 192 -1.87 3.74 5.99
CA TRP A 192 -2.90 3.19 6.86
C TRP A 192 -4.12 4.12 7.02
N LEU A 193 -3.90 5.43 7.17
CA LEU A 193 -4.97 6.42 7.31
C LEU A 193 -5.93 6.40 6.11
N HIS A 194 -5.41 6.20 4.90
CA HIS A 194 -6.22 6.09 3.70
C HIS A 194 -7.32 5.00 3.81
N TRP A 195 -7.04 3.88 4.47
CA TRP A 195 -7.98 2.76 4.59
C TRP A 195 -9.22 3.08 5.43
N PHE A 196 -9.24 4.18 6.18
CA PHE A 196 -10.42 4.66 6.89
C PHE A 196 -11.48 5.26 5.95
N ALA A 197 -11.14 5.62 4.72
CA ALA A 197 -12.08 6.18 3.76
C ALA A 197 -13.23 5.21 3.43
N TYR A 198 -12.93 3.91 3.30
CA TYR A 198 -13.90 2.88 2.93
C TYR A 198 -14.94 2.57 4.02
N PRO A 199 -14.57 2.28 5.28
CA PRO A 199 -15.57 2.09 6.33
C PRO A 199 -16.39 3.34 6.62
N VAL A 200 -15.82 4.54 6.47
CA VAL A 200 -16.57 5.79 6.59
C VAL A 200 -17.66 5.89 5.52
N LEU A 201 -17.36 5.53 4.27
CA LEU A 201 -18.38 5.40 3.22
C LEU A 201 -19.44 4.34 3.57
N GLY A 202 -18.99 3.20 4.10
CA GLY A 202 -19.87 2.08 4.49
C GLY A 202 -20.95 2.47 5.49
N LEU A 203 -20.73 3.51 6.32
CA LEU A 203 -21.73 4.02 7.26
C LEU A 203 -23.03 4.46 6.57
N ALA A 204 -22.94 5.11 5.41
CA ALA A 204 -24.11 5.57 4.66
C ALA A 204 -24.88 4.42 3.98
N ALA A 205 -24.26 3.24 3.91
CA ALA A 205 -24.83 2.03 3.33
C ALA A 205 -25.15 0.94 4.38
N GLY A 206 -24.92 1.22 5.67
CA GLY A 206 -25.15 0.26 6.76
C GLY A 206 -24.16 -0.91 6.82
N ILE A 207 -22.97 -0.76 6.21
CA ILE A 207 -21.92 -1.79 6.15
C ILE A 207 -20.82 -1.43 7.15
N TYR A 208 -20.72 -2.21 8.23
CA TYR A 208 -19.81 -1.94 9.36
C TYR A 208 -18.59 -2.87 9.39
N GLU A 209 -18.65 -4.01 8.71
CA GLU A 209 -17.56 -4.97 8.60
C GLU A 209 -16.30 -4.38 7.95
N LEU A 210 -16.44 -3.30 7.17
CA LEU A 210 -15.30 -2.64 6.52
C LEU A 210 -14.31 -2.02 7.50
N TRP A 211 -14.68 -1.82 8.77
CA TRP A 211 -13.76 -1.36 9.83
C TRP A 211 -12.64 -2.37 10.11
N LEU A 212 -12.78 -3.61 9.64
CA LEU A 212 -11.70 -4.61 9.64
C LEU A 212 -10.51 -4.19 8.76
N TYR A 213 -10.72 -3.40 7.70
CA TYR A 213 -9.67 -3.09 6.73
C TYR A 213 -8.55 -2.19 7.24
N PRO A 214 -8.83 -1.10 7.98
CA PRO A 214 -7.78 -0.38 8.69
C PRO A 214 -6.98 -1.29 9.64
N LEU A 215 -7.62 -2.22 10.33
CA LEU A 215 -6.94 -3.17 11.21
C LEU A 215 -6.05 -4.13 10.42
N LEU A 216 -6.56 -4.72 9.34
CA LEU A 216 -5.81 -5.61 8.45
C LEU A 216 -4.61 -4.89 7.83
N MET A 217 -4.79 -3.66 7.34
CA MET A 217 -3.67 -2.90 6.77
C MET A 217 -2.64 -2.56 7.84
N TRP A 218 -3.06 -2.20 9.05
CA TRP A 218 -2.13 -1.98 10.15
C TRP A 218 -1.30 -3.23 10.46
N LEU A 219 -1.94 -4.39 10.61
CA LEU A 219 -1.24 -5.67 10.84
C LEU A 219 -0.27 -5.99 9.68
N PHE A 220 -0.72 -5.74 8.45
CA PHE A 220 0.07 -5.99 7.25
C PHE A 220 1.32 -5.10 7.19
N LEU A 221 1.22 -3.81 7.52
CA LEU A 221 2.36 -2.88 7.55
C LEU A 221 3.23 -3.01 8.80
N TYR A 222 2.66 -3.39 9.93
CA TYR A 222 3.38 -3.43 11.20
C TYR A 222 4.17 -4.73 11.38
N TYR A 223 3.60 -5.87 10.99
CA TYR A 223 4.18 -7.19 11.26
C TYR A 223 4.67 -7.94 10.02
N ILE A 224 3.99 -7.78 8.88
CA ILE A 224 4.22 -8.66 7.72
C ILE A 224 5.13 -8.00 6.69
N THR A 225 4.89 -6.72 6.40
CA THR A 225 5.51 -5.99 5.30
C THR A 225 6.06 -4.66 5.76
N GLY A 226 6.94 -4.04 4.98
CA GLY A 226 7.38 -2.67 5.20
C GLY A 226 8.27 -2.49 6.43
N ILE A 227 7.67 -2.31 7.61
CA ILE A 227 8.36 -1.86 8.85
C ILE A 227 9.46 -2.84 9.26
N PRO A 228 9.21 -4.15 9.51
CA PRO A 228 10.23 -5.02 10.07
C PRO A 228 11.48 -5.12 9.18
N PHE A 229 11.27 -5.24 7.86
CA PHE A 229 12.37 -5.30 6.89
C PHE A 229 13.11 -3.97 6.79
N SER A 230 12.39 -2.84 6.80
CA SER A 230 12.99 -1.51 6.75
C SER A 230 13.83 -1.23 8.00
N GLU A 231 13.36 -1.61 9.19
CA GLU A 231 14.10 -1.43 10.44
C GLU A 231 15.33 -2.33 10.51
N GLN A 232 15.22 -3.60 10.09
CA GLN A 232 16.37 -4.51 10.04
C GLN A 232 17.46 -3.98 9.10
N GLN A 233 17.08 -3.52 7.91
CA GLN A 233 18.02 -2.93 6.96
C GLN A 233 18.61 -1.61 7.47
N ALA A 234 17.80 -0.79 8.14
CA ALA A 234 18.25 0.44 8.78
C ALA A 234 19.29 0.19 9.87
N LEU A 235 19.06 -0.80 10.73
CA LEU A 235 20.00 -1.22 11.77
C LEU A 235 21.30 -1.75 11.17
N ALA A 236 21.21 -2.59 10.13
CA ALA A 236 22.39 -3.13 9.45
C ALA A 236 23.26 -2.02 8.82
N ASN A 237 22.64 -0.99 8.26
CA ASN A 237 23.36 0.07 7.53
C ASN A 237 23.81 1.26 8.39
N ARG A 238 23.10 1.56 9.49
CA ARG A 238 23.33 2.78 10.31
C ARG A 238 23.66 2.51 11.77
N GLY A 239 23.57 1.26 12.23
CA GLY A 239 24.01 0.84 13.55
C GLY A 239 23.42 1.70 14.68
N ASP A 240 24.29 2.19 15.56
CA ASP A 240 23.91 2.92 16.76
C ASP A 240 23.18 4.24 16.47
N ASN A 241 23.43 4.89 15.32
CA ASN A 241 22.68 6.08 14.92
C ASN A 241 21.18 5.79 14.77
N TYR A 242 20.82 4.63 14.21
CA TYR A 242 19.42 4.25 14.08
C TYR A 242 18.85 3.73 15.40
N LYS A 243 19.65 3.05 16.24
CA LYS A 243 19.20 2.63 17.58
C LYS A 243 18.79 3.80 18.46
N ASP A 244 19.59 4.88 18.48
CA ASP A 244 19.24 6.12 19.19
C ASP A 244 17.90 6.68 18.70
N TYR A 245 17.71 6.72 17.38
CA TYR A 245 16.44 7.14 16.78
C TYR A 245 15.26 6.23 17.17
N GLN A 246 15.44 4.92 17.26
CA GLN A 246 14.39 4.00 17.70
C GLN A 246 13.96 4.22 19.16
N GLN A 247 14.87 4.67 20.03
CA GLN A 247 14.58 4.94 21.44
C GLN A 247 13.74 6.22 21.60
N ARG A 248 14.03 7.24 20.80
CA ARG A 248 13.40 8.56 20.91
C ARG A 248 12.13 8.69 20.08
N THR A 249 11.99 7.98 18.96
CA THR A 249 10.87 8.20 18.01
C THR A 249 9.90 7.03 17.96
N SER A 250 8.60 7.35 18.03
CA SER A 250 7.51 6.37 17.87
C SER A 250 7.64 5.61 16.56
N MET A 251 7.38 4.30 16.56
CA MET A 251 7.55 3.48 15.36
C MET A 251 6.55 3.85 14.25
N PHE A 252 5.28 4.05 14.62
CA PHE A 252 4.17 4.11 13.65
C PHE A 252 3.28 5.33 13.85
N ILE A 253 2.59 5.41 14.99
CA ILE A 253 1.70 6.54 15.31
C ILE A 253 2.56 7.81 15.54
N PRO A 254 2.33 8.92 14.81
CA PRO A 254 3.04 10.17 15.04
C PRO A 254 2.86 10.66 16.48
N TRP A 255 3.97 10.77 17.21
CA TRP A 255 3.98 11.17 18.62
C TRP A 255 5.21 12.05 18.91
N PRO A 256 5.15 13.01 19.85
CA PRO A 256 6.32 13.75 20.30
C PRO A 256 7.47 12.80 20.70
N PRO A 257 8.72 13.08 20.28
CA PRO A 257 9.84 12.22 20.62
C PRO A 257 10.11 12.23 22.12
N LYS A 258 10.61 11.10 22.62
CA LYS A 258 11.10 10.96 23.99
C LYS A 258 12.47 11.64 24.11
N GLU A 259 12.70 12.28 25.26
CA GLU A 259 14.00 12.86 25.63
C GLU A 259 15.02 11.77 25.96
#